data_AF-A0A091BS12-F1
#
_entry.id   AF-A0A091BS12-F1
#
_cell.length_a   1.000
_cell.length_b   1.000
_cell.length_c   1.000
_cell.angle_alpha   90.00
_cell.angle_beta   90.00
_cell.angle_gamma   90.00
#
_symmetry.space_group_name_H-M   'P 1'
#
loop_
_entity.id
_entity.type
_entity.pdbx_description
1 polymer ?
#
loop_
_entity_poly.entity_id
_entity_poly.type
_entity_poly.pdbx_seq_one_letter_code
_entity_poly.pdbx_strand_id
1 'polypeptide(L)' 'MRELKFRWEVPDTSLSTSTGYIHGNTKVHLFNIETGESVCKKYWQRPLFYDEVEYLGNDECFCKRCLRKYKKLEEVEHEH' A
#
# COMPACT_ATOMS: atom_id res chain seq x y z
N MET A 1 -9.44 18.75 5.05
CA MET A 1 -8.95 17.61 4.26
C MET A 1 -8.76 16.47 5.24
N ARG A 2 -9.58 15.41 5.18
CA ARG A 2 -9.24 14.18 5.90
C ARG A 2 -8.09 13.59 5.09
N GLU A 3 -6.87 13.68 5.62
CA GLU A 3 -5.76 12.92 5.08
C GLU A 3 -6.21 11.46 5.05
N LEU A 4 -6.23 10.84 3.87
CA LEU A 4 -6.48 9.42 3.76
C LEU A 4 -5.52 8.74 4.75
N LYS A 5 -6.06 7.97 5.69
CA LYS A 5 -5.29 7.24 6.72
C LYS A 5 -4.48 6.09 6.11
N PHE A 6 -3.97 6.27 4.90
CA PHE A 6 -3.33 5.26 4.10
C PHE A 6 -2.10 5.82 3.41
N ARG A 7 -1.04 5.00 3.36
CA ARG A 7 0.21 5.34 2.67
C ARG A 7 0.61 4.19 1.78
N TRP A 8 1.24 4.53 0.66
CA TRP A 8 1.78 3.55 -0.25
C TRP A 8 3.19 3.18 0.21
N GLU A 9 3.43 1.90 0.47
CA GLU A 9 4.70 1.43 1.01
C GLU A 9 5.09 0.12 0.30
N VAL A 10 6.39 -0.12 0.16
CA VAL A 10 6.90 -1.42 -0.30
C VAL A 10 6.71 -2.42 0.85
N PRO A 11 6.03 -3.56 0.64
CA PRO A 11 5.82 -4.51 1.72
C PRO A 11 7.14 -5.12 2.16
N ASP A 12 7.33 -5.25 3.46
CA ASP A 12 8.43 -6.03 4.01
C ASP A 12 8.24 -7.52 3.68
N THR A 13 9.07 -8.03 2.78
CA THR A 13 9.03 -9.43 2.30
C THR A 13 10.05 -10.32 3.02
N SER A 14 10.81 -9.77 3.97
CA SER A 14 11.79 -10.52 4.76
C SER A 14 11.14 -11.65 5.58
N LEU A 15 9.88 -11.47 5.99
CA LEU A 15 9.10 -12.47 6.74
C LEU A 15 8.31 -13.45 5.86
N SER A 16 8.08 -13.15 4.57
CA SER A 16 7.15 -13.92 3.72
C SER A 16 7.81 -14.82 2.68
N THR A 17 9.14 -14.95 2.65
CA THR A 17 9.81 -15.80 1.66
C THR A 17 10.69 -16.83 2.36
N SER A 18 10.29 -18.09 2.29
CA SER A 18 11.11 -19.27 2.60
C SER A 18 12.35 -19.42 1.69
N THR A 19 12.76 -18.35 0.98
CA THR A 19 13.85 -18.33 0.00
C THR A 19 14.68 -17.03 0.01
N GLY A 20 14.34 -16.02 0.82
CA GLY A 20 15.17 -14.82 1.02
C GLY A 20 15.45 -13.96 -0.23
N TYR A 21 14.74 -14.17 -1.34
CA TYR A 21 14.96 -13.44 -2.59
C TYR A 21 13.85 -12.42 -2.83
N ILE A 22 14.17 -11.13 -2.60
CA ILE A 22 13.31 -10.02 -3.00
C ILE A 22 13.35 -9.96 -4.53
N HIS A 23 12.39 -10.57 -5.20
CA HIS A 23 12.21 -10.39 -6.64
C HIS A 23 11.97 -8.91 -6.92
N GLY A 24 12.69 -8.34 -7.89
CA GLY A 24 12.52 -6.95 -8.38
C GLY A 24 11.16 -6.63 -9.02
N ASN A 25 10.12 -7.43 -8.74
CA ASN A 25 8.74 -7.24 -9.14
C ASN A 25 7.79 -7.09 -7.93
N THR A 26 8.34 -6.82 -6.75
CA THR A 26 7.52 -6.54 -5.55
C THR A 26 6.72 -5.27 -5.80
N LYS A 27 5.40 -5.38 -5.81
CA LYS A 27 4.50 -4.26 -6.03
C LYS A 27 4.39 -3.42 -4.76
N VAL A 28 4.12 -2.12 -4.91
CA VAL A 28 3.80 -1.20 -3.82
C VAL A 28 2.37 -1.44 -3.35
N HIS A 29 2.15 -1.44 -2.04
CA HIS A 29 0.86 -1.70 -1.42
C HIS A 29 0.37 -0.50 -0.61
N LEU A 30 -0.95 -0.33 -0.54
CA LEU A 30 -1.58 0.70 0.28
C LEU A 30 -1.78 0.14 1.68
N PHE A 31 -1.19 0.77 2.69
CA PHE A 31 -1.24 0.37 4.09
C PHE A 31 -2.01 1.38 4.92
N ASN A 32 -2.79 0.89 5.89
CA ASN A 32 -3.45 1.75 6.86
C ASN A 32 -2.45 2.23 7.92
N ILE A 33 -2.38 3.54 8.17
CA ILE A 33 -1.40 4.15 9.10
C ILE A 33 -1.71 3.88 10.58
N GLU A 34 -2.91 3.40 10.91
CA GLU A 34 -3.30 3.07 12.29
C GLU A 34 -3.08 1.59 12.57
N THR A 35 -3.49 0.71 11.65
CA THR A 35 -3.44 -0.74 11.87
C THR A 35 -2.20 -1.41 11.31
N GLY A 36 -1.51 -0.78 10.36
CA GLY A 36 -0.39 -1.38 9.64
C GLY A 36 -0.80 -2.44 8.64
N GLU A 37 -2.10 -2.67 8.44
CA GLU A 37 -2.59 -3.67 7.49
C GLU A 37 -2.65 -3.11 6.08
N SER A 38 -2.13 -3.88 5.12
CA SER A 38 -2.37 -3.61 3.70
C SER A 38 -3.86 -3.73 3.38
N VAL A 39 -4.33 -2.86 2.48
CA VAL A 39 -5.72 -2.82 2.02
C VAL A 39 -6.14 -4.08 1.25
N CYS A 40 -5.17 -4.80 0.68
CA CYS A 40 -5.38 -6.13 0.07
C CYS A 40 -5.34 -7.29 1.09
N LYS A 41 -5.09 -7.00 2.38
CA LYS A 41 -5.04 -7.95 3.50
C LYS A 41 -4.00 -9.06 3.33
N LYS A 42 -2.90 -8.78 2.60
CA LYS A 42 -1.80 -9.74 2.38
C LYS A 42 -0.62 -9.50 3.31
N TYR A 43 -0.37 -8.25 3.64
CA TYR A 43 0.77 -7.80 4.40
C TYR A 43 0.29 -7.03 5.62
N TRP A 44 1.03 -7.18 6.71
CA TRP A 44 1.01 -6.31 7.86
C TRP A 44 2.43 -5.79 8.05
N GLN A 45 2.57 -4.50 8.34
CA GLN A 45 3.86 -3.92 8.70
C GLN A 45 3.71 -2.80 9.71
N ARG A 46 4.79 -2.50 10.43
CA ARG A 46 4.76 -1.51 11.50
C ARG A 46 4.36 -0.13 10.93
N PRO A 47 3.31 0.52 11.43
CA PRO A 47 2.88 1.81 10.91
C PRO A 47 3.98 2.87 11.03
N LEU A 48 4.13 3.68 9.99
CA LEU A 48 5.06 4.82 9.91
C LEU A 48 6.53 4.45 10.09
N PHE A 49 6.89 3.16 10.00
CA PHE A 49 8.27 2.71 10.10
C PHE A 49 9.00 2.70 8.75
N TYR A 50 8.26 2.48 7.67
CA TYR A 50 8.80 2.36 6.31
C TYR A 50 8.58 3.66 5.52
N ASP A 51 9.41 3.84 4.50
CA ASP A 51 9.32 4.97 3.59
C ASP A 51 8.05 4.88 2.74
N GLU A 52 7.39 6.03 2.61
CA GLU A 52 6.25 6.17 1.72
C GLU A 52 6.70 6.39 0.28
N VAL A 53 5.94 5.82 -0.64
CA VAL A 53 6.08 5.95 -2.07
C VAL A 53 4.95 6.83 -2.58
N GLU A 54 5.27 7.99 -3.15
CA GLU A 54 4.25 8.85 -3.73
C GLU A 54 3.59 8.20 -4.96
N TYR A 55 2.25 8.27 -5.05
CA TYR A 55 1.52 7.79 -6.21
C TYR A 55 1.36 8.90 -7.25
N LEU A 56 2.15 8.83 -8.32
CA LEU A 56 2.17 9.81 -9.41
C LEU A 56 1.24 9.43 -10.59
N GLY A 57 0.24 8.57 -10.38
CA GLY A 57 -0.69 8.12 -11.42
C GLY A 57 -0.20 6.96 -12.31
N ASN A 58 1.00 6.41 -12.05
CA ASN A 58 1.49 5.21 -12.75
C ASN A 58 1.12 3.93 -11.98
N ASP A 59 0.19 3.15 -12.55
CA ASP A 59 -0.34 1.93 -11.91
C ASP A 59 0.63 0.73 -11.95
N GLU A 60 1.66 0.72 -12.81
CA GLU A 60 2.44 -0.48 -13.12
C GLU A 60 3.19 -1.06 -11.91
N CYS A 61 3.69 -0.19 -11.04
CA CYS A 61 4.45 -0.57 -9.85
C CYS A 61 3.55 -0.90 -8.65
N PHE A 62 2.24 -0.70 -8.74
CA PHE A 62 1.32 -0.75 -7.62
C PHE A 62 0.44 -1.99 -7.63
N CYS A 63 0.02 -2.43 -6.44
CA CYS A 63 -0.89 -3.55 -6.32
C CYS A 63 -2.27 -3.19 -6.88
N LYS A 64 -2.68 -3.87 -7.96
CA LYS A 64 -3.98 -3.67 -8.62
C LYS A 64 -5.18 -3.72 -7.67
N ARG A 65 -5.14 -4.58 -6.63
CA ARG A 65 -6.22 -4.66 -5.61
C ARG A 65 -6.25 -3.43 -4.70
N CYS A 66 -5.09 -2.92 -4.31
CA CYS A 66 -4.97 -1.69 -3.52
C CYS A 66 -5.42 -0.48 -4.35
N LEU A 67 -4.97 -0.37 -5.61
CA LEU A 67 -5.36 0.72 -6.51
C LEU A 67 -6.88 0.82 -6.70
N ARG A 68 -7.56 -0.31 -6.94
CA ARG A 68 -9.02 -0.32 -7.07
C ARG A 68 -9.75 0.17 -5.82
N LYS A 69 -9.20 -0.08 -4.64
CA LYS A 69 -9.79 0.40 -3.38
C LYS A 69 -9.42 1.86 -3.11
N TYR A 70 -8.19 2.26 -3.43
CA TYR A 70 -7.73 3.65 -3.38
C TYR A 70 -8.62 4.57 -4.22
N LYS A 71 -8.82 4.25 -5.50
CA LYS A 71 -9.67 5.03 -6.41
C LYS A 71 -11.12 5.17 -5.89
N LYS A 72 -11.67 4.11 -5.29
CA LYS A 72 -12.99 4.17 -4.64
C LYS A 72 -13.01 5.05 -3.38
N LEU A 73 -11.92 5.09 -2.62
CA LEU A 73 -11.81 5.95 -1.46
C LEU A 73 -11.70 7.41 -1.89
N GLU A 74 -10.96 7.70 -2.96
CA GLU A 74 -10.88 9.04 -3.55
C GLU A 74 -12.23 9.53 -4.11
N GLU A 75 -12.99 8.65 -4.77
CA GLU A 75 -14.34 8.96 -5.27
C GLU A 75 -15.29 9.38 -4.14
N VAL A 76 -15.25 8.68 -3.00
CA VAL A 76 -16.09 8.99 -1.82
C VAL A 76 -15.68 10.31 -1.16
N GLU A 77 -14.40 10.67 -1.17
CA GLU A 77 -13.93 11.96 -0.62
C GLU A 77 -14.29 13.15 -1.51
N HIS A 78 -14.57 12.93 -2.80
CA HIS A 78 -14.93 14.00 -3.76
C HIS A 78 -16.44 14.29 -3.85
N GLU A 79 -17.31 13.43 -3.29
CA GLU A 79 -18.77 13.62 -3.29
C GLU A 79 -19.30 14.38 -2.05
N HIS A 80 -18.44 14.86 -1.15
CA HIS A 80 -18.82 15.52 0.11
C HIS A 80 -18.19 16.90 0.29
#